data_AF-A0A5N5LPK3-F1
#
_entry.id   AF-A0A5N5LPK3-F1
#
_cell.length_a   1.000
_cell.length_b   1.000
_cell.length_c   1.000
_cell.angle_alpha   90.00
_cell.angle_beta   90.00
_cell.angle_gamma   90.00
#
_symmetry.space_group_name_H-M   'P 1'
#
loop_
_entity.id
_entity.type
_entity.pdbx_description
1 polymer ?
#
loop_
_entity_poly.entity_id
_entity_poly.type
_entity_poly.pdbx_seq_one_letter_code
_entity_poly.pdbx_strand_id
1 'polypeptide(L)' 'MPGSNEHGNGPGADPYMAGILVCYRGTDAEGKLVYVEDIAEGLENASSSLIGVFHGRNMGKKVVLVVSG' A
#
# COMPACT_ATOMS: atom_id res chain seq x y z
N MET A 1 29.12 -2.87 20.56
CA MET A 1 28.33 -1.70 20.13
C MET A 1 26.87 -2.10 20.19
N PRO A 2 26.03 -1.58 21.12
CA PRO A 2 24.59 -1.77 21.02
C PRO A 2 23.92 -0.60 20.26
N GLY A 3 22.83 -0.89 19.56
CA GLY A 3 21.90 0.08 18.98
C GLY A 3 22.11 0.34 17.48
N SER A 4 21.10 0.35 16.61
CA SER A 4 19.65 0.39 16.80
C SER A 4 18.97 -0.30 15.61
N ASN A 5 18.30 -1.42 15.89
CA ASN A 5 17.33 -2.01 14.98
C ASN A 5 16.04 -1.19 15.13
N GLU A 6 16.08 0.10 14.83
CA GLU A 6 14.90 0.93 14.80
C GLU A 6 14.16 0.67 13.50
N HIS A 7 13.40 -0.43 13.51
CA HIS A 7 12.26 -0.60 12.63
C HIS A 7 11.23 0.44 13.06
N GLY A 8 11.46 1.69 12.62
CA GLY A 8 10.64 2.83 12.96
C GLY A 8 9.21 2.53 12.55
N ASN A 9 8.34 2.39 13.56
CA ASN A 9 6.91 2.49 13.37
C ASN A 9 6.62 3.99 13.12
N GLY A 10 6.86 4.42 11.88
CA GLY A 10 6.48 5.74 11.43
C GLY A 10 4.95 5.87 11.47
N PRO A 11 4.41 7.08 11.71
CA PRO A 11 2.97 7.32 11.65
C PRO A 11 2.49 7.03 10.22
N GLY A 12 1.85 5.87 10.01
CA GLY A 12 1.35 5.47 8.68
C GLY A 12 1.21 3.97 8.45
N ALA A 13 1.80 3.10 9.28
CA ALA A 13 1.53 1.66 9.19
C ALA A 13 0.20 1.34 9.90
N ASP A 14 -0.91 1.51 9.19
CA ASP A 14 -2.21 1.02 9.66
C ASP A 14 -2.14 -0.52 9.85
N PRO A 15 -2.43 -1.04 11.06
CA PRO A 15 -2.30 -2.47 11.36
C PRO A 15 -3.40 -3.34 10.76
N TYR A 16 -4.42 -2.75 10.13
CA TYR A 16 -5.56 -3.44 9.51
C TYR A 16 -5.43 -3.57 7.98
N MET A 17 -4.33 -3.06 7.41
CA MET A 17 -4.12 -2.98 5.97
C MET A 17 -3.52 -4.26 5.35
N ALA A 18 -4.25 -5.38 5.44
CA ALA A 18 -3.89 -6.62 4.73
C ALA A 18 -4.08 -6.47 3.20
N GLY A 19 -2.99 -6.59 2.42
CA GLY A 19 -3.04 -6.61 0.95
C GLY A 19 -1.66 -6.88 0.33
N ILE A 20 -1.63 -7.43 -0.89
CA ILE A 20 -0.39 -7.85 -1.56
C ILE A 20 0.43 -6.61 -1.96
N LEU A 21 1.54 -6.42 -1.26
CA LEU A 21 2.62 -5.50 -1.63
C LEU A 21 3.62 -6.24 -2.51
N VAL A 22 3.80 -5.79 -3.75
CA VAL A 22 4.85 -6.28 -4.63
C VAL A 22 5.89 -5.19 -4.84
N CYS A 23 6.91 -5.18 -3.99
CA CYS A 23 8.06 -4.28 -4.13
C CYS A 23 9.14 -4.91 -5.02
N TYR A 24 9.25 -4.46 -6.27
CA TYR A 24 10.40 -4.77 -7.13
C TYR A 24 11.36 -3.57 -7.17
N ARG A 25 12.08 -3.31 -6.05
CA ARG A 25 13.10 -2.25 -5.87
C ARG A 25 12.74 -0.85 -6.43
N GLY A 26 12.20 0.01 -5.56
CA GLY A 26 12.14 1.47 -5.77
C GLY A 26 12.32 2.18 -4.44
N THR A 27 13.35 3.01 -4.33
CA THR A 27 13.59 3.91 -3.20
C THR A 27 13.57 5.35 -3.69
N ASP A 28 13.32 6.29 -2.80
CA ASP A 28 13.61 7.70 -3.10
C ASP A 28 15.13 7.94 -3.17
N ALA A 29 15.52 9.19 -3.45
CA ALA A 29 16.91 9.61 -3.53
C ALA A 29 17.67 9.44 -2.20
N GLU A 30 16.96 9.29 -1.08
CA GLU A 30 17.51 9.10 0.25
C GLU A 30 17.58 7.62 0.65
N GLY A 31 17.18 6.70 -0.24
CA GLY A 31 17.19 5.26 0.00
C GLY A 31 16.00 4.75 0.82
N LYS A 32 14.97 5.57 1.04
CA LYS A 32 13.75 5.17 1.76
C LYS A 32 12.83 4.37 0.84
N LEU A 33 12.25 3.30 1.39
CA LEU A 33 11.26 2.51 0.68
C LEU A 33 10.00 3.34 0.43
N VAL A 34 9.65 3.50 -0.84
CA VAL A 34 8.44 4.23 -1.25
C VAL A 34 7.31 3.25 -1.43
N TYR A 35 6.15 3.61 -0.90
CA TYR A 35 4.93 2.82 -0.99
C TYR A 35 3.89 3.56 -1.83
N VAL A 36 3.26 2.85 -2.76
CA VAL A 36 2.23 3.41 -3.64
C VAL A 36 0.94 2.63 -3.44
N GLU A 37 -0.14 3.36 -3.20
CA GLU A 37 -1.50 2.84 -3.14
C GLU A 37 -2.31 3.35 -4.33
N ASP A 38 -3.13 2.45 -4.87
CA ASP A 38 -4.16 2.74 -5.87
C ASP A 38 -5.53 2.63 -5.19
N ILE A 39 -6.20 3.77 -5.02
CA ILE A 39 -7.42 3.89 -4.22
C ILE A 39 -8.65 3.86 -5.13
N ALA A 40 -9.58 2.96 -4.85
CA ALA A 40 -10.93 2.96 -5.39
C ALA A 40 -11.90 3.40 -4.29
N GLU A 41 -12.66 4.48 -4.51
CA GLU A 41 -13.64 4.96 -3.54
C GLU A 41 -14.96 4.21 -3.66
N GLY A 42 -15.56 3.85 -2.54
CA GLY A 42 -16.88 3.22 -2.49
C GLY A 42 -16.88 1.71 -2.74
N LEU A 43 -17.81 1.01 -2.08
CA LEU A 43 -17.98 -0.45 -2.22
C LEU A 43 -18.52 -0.85 -3.59
N GLU A 44 -19.22 0.06 -4.28
CA GLU A 44 -19.67 -0.10 -5.66
C GLU A 44 -18.50 -0.37 -6.63
N ASN A 45 -17.29 0.06 -6.28
CA ASN A 45 -16.08 -0.15 -7.06
C ASN A 45 -15.27 -1.38 -6.61
N ALA A 46 -15.70 -2.12 -5.58
CA ALA A 46 -14.93 -3.25 -5.05
C ALA A 46 -14.77 -4.38 -6.06
N SER A 47 -15.84 -4.76 -6.75
CA SER A 47 -15.81 -5.86 -7.73
C SER A 47 -14.93 -5.54 -8.94
N SER A 48 -15.05 -4.33 -9.50
CA SER A 48 -14.24 -3.88 -10.63
C SER A 48 -12.76 -3.73 -10.24
N SER A 49 -12.49 -3.25 -9.02
CA SER A 49 -11.15 -3.17 -8.42
C SER A 49 -10.48 -4.55 -8.31
N LEU A 50 -11.19 -5.55 -7.79
CA LEU A 50 -10.68 -6.91 -7.67
C LEU A 50 -10.39 -7.55 -9.04
N ILE A 51 -11.29 -7.40 -10.01
CA ILE A 51 -11.07 -7.85 -11.38
C ILE A 51 -9.82 -7.17 -11.96
N GLY A 52 -9.67 -5.86 -11.73
CA GLY A 52 -8.52 -5.08 -12.17
C GLY A 52 -7.19 -5.62 -11.65
N VAL A 53 -7.14 -6.08 -10.40
CA VAL A 53 -5.95 -6.71 -9.81
C VAL A 53 -5.54 -7.96 -10.57
N PHE A 54 -6.48 -8.85 -10.90
CA PHE A 54 -6.18 -10.07 -11.67
C PHE A 54 -5.75 -9.78 -13.12
N HIS A 55 -6.03 -8.59 -13.63
CA HIS A 55 -5.57 -8.12 -14.94
C HIS A 55 -4.33 -7.23 -14.87
N GLY A 56 -3.72 -7.06 -13.69
CA GLY A 56 -2.55 -6.20 -13.49
C GLY A 56 -2.80 -4.72 -13.75
N ARG A 57 -4.02 -4.22 -13.52
CA ARG A 57 -4.43 -2.83 -13.79
C ARG A 57 -4.21 -1.89 -12.59
N ASN A 58 -3.70 -2.38 -11.47
CA ASN A 58 -3.40 -1.60 -10.29
C ASN A 58 -1.92 -1.15 -10.26
N MET A 59 -1.67 0.04 -9.71
CA MET A 59 -0.33 0.50 -9.36
C MET A 59 -0.07 0.28 -7.89
N GLY A 60 0.86 -0.61 -7.53
CA GLY A 60 1.15 -0.89 -6.12
C GLY A 60 -0.02 -1.62 -5.43
N LYS A 61 -0.30 -1.30 -4.16
CA LYS A 61 -1.39 -1.94 -3.43
C LYS A 61 -2.74 -1.34 -3.83
N LYS A 62 -3.70 -2.19 -4.20
CA LYS A 62 -5.08 -1.77 -4.42
C LYS A 62 -5.85 -1.69 -3.10
N VAL A 63 -6.50 -0.55 -2.84
CA VAL A 63 -7.30 -0.28 -1.63
C VAL A 63 -8.71 0.16 -2.05
N VAL A 64 -9.74 -0.31 -1.34
CA VAL A 64 -11.13 0.17 -1.50
C VAL A 64 -11.49 1.01 -0.28
N LEU A 65 -11.71 2.31 -0.48
CA LEU A 65 -12.08 3.25 0.58
C LEU A 65 -13.59 3.20 0.82
N VAL A 66 -14.00 2.65 1.96
CA VAL A 66 -15.43 2.47 2.30
C VAL A 66 -16.05 3.75 2.88
N VAL A 67 -15.26 4.53 3.62
CA VAL A 67 -15.68 5.80 4.22
C VAL A 67 -14.52 6.79 4.19
N SER A 68 -14.78 8.00 3.73
CA SER A 68 -13.89 9.16 3.85
C SER A 68 -14.46 10.06 4.94
N GLY A 69 -13.71 10.25 6.02
CA GLY A 69 -14.04 11.18 7.11
C GLY A 69 -13.54 12.60 6.86
#